data_AF-A0A8T4BYJ1-F1
#
_entry.id   AF-A0A8T4BYJ1-F1
#
_cell.length_a   1.000
_cell.length_b   1.000
_cell.length_c   1.000
_cell.angle_alpha   90.00
_cell.angle_beta   90.00
_cell.angle_gamma   90.00
#
_symmetry.space_group_name_H-M   'P 1'
#
loop_
_entity.id
_entity.type
_entity.pdbx_description
1 polymer ?
#
loop_
_entity_poly.entity_id
_entity_poly.type
_entity_poly.pdbx_seq_one_letter_code
_entity_poly.pdbx_strand_id
1 'polypeptide(L)' 'IVVSSKCKLIKSATNIPGINIIEVNKLNTELLAPGAQAGRLTLFTDKAIERLEKEKLFTNKPIKSEKKIEVKKVKKKPKK' A
#
# COMPACT_ATOMS: atom_id res chain seq x y z
N ILE A 1 -0.76 6.28 3.43
CA ILE A 1 -0.09 5.01 3.81
C ILE A 1 -1.16 3.99 4.14
N VAL A 2 -1.07 2.80 3.56
CA VAL A 2 -2.03 1.71 3.77
C VAL A 2 -1.39 0.61 4.60
N VAL A 3 -2.03 0.30 5.73
CA VAL A 3 -1.56 -0.71 6.69
C VAL A 3 -2.49 -1.90 6.77
N SER A 4 -1.93 -3.06 7.13
CA SER A 4 -2.70 -4.28 7.30
C SER A 4 -3.57 -4.26 8.56
N SER A 5 -3.09 -3.67 9.67
CA SER A 5 -3.81 -3.64 10.95
C SER A 5 -3.36 -2.45 11.81
N LYS A 6 -3.96 -2.28 13.00
CA LYS A 6 -3.58 -1.24 13.96
C LYS A 6 -2.13 -1.43 14.41
N CYS A 7 -1.28 -0.47 14.06
CA CYS A 7 0.16 -0.50 14.35
C CYS A 7 0.63 0.84 14.95
N LYS A 8 1.80 0.84 15.58
CA LYS A 8 2.46 2.06 16.11
C LYS A 8 2.65 3.13 15.01
N LEU A 9 2.83 2.72 13.76
CA LEU A 9 2.95 3.60 12.59
C LEU A 9 1.75 4.54 12.46
N ILE A 10 0.53 4.07 12.77
CA ILE A 10 -0.68 4.91 12.68
C ILE A 10 -0.53 6.11 13.62
N LYS A 11 -0.15 5.87 14.89
CA LYS A 11 0.01 6.93 15.90
C LYS A 11 1.05 7.97 15.50
N SER A 12 2.18 7.53 14.95
CA SER A 12 3.26 8.45 14.56
C SER A 12 2.90 9.25 13.31
N ALA A 13 2.27 8.62 12.33
CA ALA A 13 2.03 9.22 11.04
C ALA A 13 0.78 10.14 11.03
N THR A 14 -0.18 9.95 11.95
CA THR A 14 -1.36 10.82 12.05
C THR A 14 -1.03 12.25 12.46
N ASN A 15 0.13 12.47 13.08
CA ASN A 15 0.58 13.81 13.47
C ASN A 15 1.27 14.59 12.33
N ILE A 16 1.43 13.98 11.15
CA ILE A 16 2.12 14.61 10.02
C ILE A 16 1.07 15.23 9.08
N PRO A 17 1.09 16.56 8.86
CA PRO A 17 0.12 17.23 8.01
C PRO A 17 0.23 16.77 6.55
N GLY A 18 -0.91 16.61 5.87
CA GLY A 18 -0.99 16.16 4.48
C GLY A 18 -0.81 14.64 4.27
N ILE A 19 -0.54 13.88 5.33
CA ILE A 19 -0.46 12.42 5.27
C ILE A 19 -1.75 11.81 5.80
N ASN A 20 -2.30 10.86 5.04
CA ASN A 20 -3.43 10.03 5.49
C ASN A 20 -2.97 8.59 5.67
N ILE A 21 -3.35 7.96 6.79
CA ILE A 21 -3.01 6.57 7.12
C ILE A 21 -4.29 5.81 7.40
N ILE A 22 -4.45 4.68 6.73
CA ILE A 22 -5.70 3.93 6.79
C ILE A 22 -5.43 2.42 6.77
N GLU A 23 -6.35 1.65 7.35
CA GLU A 23 -6.34 0.19 7.28
C GLU A 23 -6.87 -0.28 5.92
N VAL A 24 -6.30 -1.35 5.39
CA VAL A 24 -6.59 -1.81 4.02
C VAL A 24 -8.06 -2.18 3.76
N ASN A 25 -8.78 -2.59 4.79
CA ASN A 25 -10.23 -2.89 4.75
C ASN A 25 -11.12 -1.64 4.68
N LYS A 26 -10.60 -0.45 5.00
CA LYS A 26 -11.34 0.83 5.03
C LYS A 26 -10.91 1.77 3.88
N LEU A 27 -10.33 1.20 2.82
CA LEU A 27 -9.85 1.96 1.67
C LEU A 27 -11.03 2.49 0.86
N ASN A 28 -11.07 3.82 0.71
CA ASN A 28 -12.13 4.53 -0.01
C ASN A 28 -11.57 5.31 -1.20
N THR A 29 -12.44 5.59 -2.17
CA THR A 29 -12.12 6.32 -3.41
C THR A 29 -11.67 7.76 -3.13
N GLU A 30 -12.33 8.49 -2.23
CA GLU A 30 -11.96 9.88 -1.88
C GLU A 30 -10.53 9.99 -1.32
N LEU A 31 -10.09 8.97 -0.59
CA LEU A 31 -8.74 8.94 -0.05
C LEU A 31 -7.68 8.74 -1.15
N LEU A 32 -8.00 7.96 -2.17
CA LEU A 32 -7.12 7.65 -3.31
C LEU A 32 -7.18 8.71 -4.42
N ALA A 33 -8.31 9.38 -4.56
CA ALA A 33 -8.60 10.35 -5.61
C ALA A 33 -9.43 11.52 -5.04
N PRO A 34 -8.82 12.39 -4.22
CA PRO A 34 -9.51 13.58 -3.71
C PRO A 34 -9.88 14.49 -4.88
N GLY A 35 -11.12 14.98 -4.90
CA GLY A 35 -11.62 15.84 -5.99
C GLY A 35 -11.79 15.13 -7.34
N ALA A 36 -11.99 13.82 -7.33
CA ALA A 36 -12.12 12.98 -8.53
C ALA A 36 -10.88 12.98 -9.46
N GLN A 37 -9.73 13.42 -8.96
CA GLN A 37 -8.46 13.34 -9.67
C GLN A 37 -7.72 12.05 -9.30
N ALA A 38 -7.54 11.17 -10.28
CA ALA A 38 -6.76 9.95 -10.08
C ALA A 38 -5.27 10.25 -9.88
N GLY A 39 -4.58 9.41 -9.11
CA GLY A 39 -3.11 9.45 -9.00
C GLY A 39 -2.56 10.05 -7.71
N ARG A 40 -3.18 9.78 -6.55
CA ARG A 40 -2.54 10.11 -5.27
C ARG A 40 -1.33 9.22 -5.01
N LEU A 41 -0.21 9.82 -4.58
CA LEU A 41 0.94 9.07 -4.11
C LEU A 41 0.57 8.24 -2.88
N THR A 42 0.60 6.92 -3.03
CA THR A 42 0.20 5.97 -2.00
C THR A 42 1.31 4.96 -1.73
N LEU A 43 1.51 4.65 -0.45
CA LEU A 43 2.46 3.65 0.02
C LEU A 43 1.68 2.51 0.66
N PHE A 44 1.88 1.29 0.16
CA PHE A 44 1.33 0.07 0.73
C PHE A 44 2.42 -0.66 1.49
N THR A 45 2.06 -1.17 2.66
CA THR A 45 2.93 -2.13 3.38
C THR A 45 2.79 -3.51 2.77
N ASP A 46 3.85 -4.32 2.79
CA ASP A 46 3.83 -5.68 2.23
C ASP A 46 2.67 -6.52 2.81
N LYS A 47 2.47 -6.43 4.12
CA LYS A 47 1.35 -7.09 4.83
C LYS A 47 -0.03 -6.59 4.40
N ALA A 48 -0.16 -5.35 3.94
CA ALA A 48 -1.43 -4.84 3.42
C ALA A 48 -1.75 -5.46 2.05
N ILE A 49 -0.74 -5.62 1.19
CA ILE A 49 -0.88 -6.28 -0.11
C ILE A 49 -1.24 -7.76 0.09
N GLU A 50 -0.53 -8.46 0.98
CA GLU A 50 -0.88 -9.85 1.31
C GLU A 50 -2.31 -9.99 1.85
N ARG A 51 -2.76 -9.03 2.67
CA ARG A 51 -4.10 -9.05 3.24
C ARG A 51 -5.18 -8.81 2.19
N LEU A 52 -4.95 -7.90 1.23
CA LEU A 52 -5.84 -7.69 0.08
C LEU A 52 -6.08 -8.99 -0.68
N GLU A 53 -5.01 -9.74 -0.95
CA GLU A 53 -5.08 -10.99 -1.70
C GLU A 53 -5.77 -12.11 -0.90
N LYS A 54 -5.33 -12.34 0.35
CA LYS A 54 -5.85 -13.41 1.22
C LYS A 54 -7.34 -13.25 1.52
N GLU A 55 -7.77 -12.04 1.85
CA GLU A 55 -9.16 -11.73 2.19
C GLU A 55 -10.02 -11.42 0.95
N LYS A 56 -9.42 -11.44 -0.26
CA LYS A 56 -10.06 -11.08 -1.53
C LYS A 56 -10.83 -9.75 -1.44
N LEU A 57 -10.22 -8.77 -0.80
CA LEU A 57 -10.86 -7.47 -0.60
C LEU A 57 -11.09 -6.78 -1.95
N PHE A 58 -12.32 -6.29 -2.15
CA PHE A 58 -12.74 -5.52 -3.32
C PHE A 58 -12.72 -6.26 -4.68
N THR A 59 -12.58 -7.60 -4.70
CA THR A 59 -12.66 -8.38 -5.96
C THR A 59 -13.47 -9.67 -5.79
N ASN A 60 -14.34 -9.99 -6.76
CA ASN A 60 -15.10 -11.25 -6.80
C ASN A 60 -14.30 -12.40 -7.44
N LYS A 61 -13.21 -12.09 -8.14
CA LYS A 61 -12.30 -13.06 -8.79
C LYS A 61 -10.91 -12.40 -8.90
N PRO A 62 -9.84 -13.00 -8.37
CA PRO A 62 -8.51 -12.43 -8.56
C PRO A 62 -8.18 -12.48 -10.05
N ILE A 63 -7.88 -11.33 -10.63
CA ILE A 63 -7.32 -11.25 -11.98
C ILE A 63 -5.94 -11.91 -11.88
N LYS A 64 -5.75 -13.07 -12.51
CA LYS A 64 -4.42 -13.68 -12.64
C LYS A 64 -3.59 -12.78 -13.54
N SER A 65 -2.79 -11.91 -12.95
CA SER A 65 -1.77 -11.16 -13.68
C SER A 65 -0.56 -12.07 -13.91
N GLU A 66 -0.34 -12.44 -15.16
CA GLU A 66 0.90 -13.06 -15.58
C GLU A 66 2.05 -12.04 -15.49
N LYS A 67 3.18 -12.53 -14.95
CA LYS A 67 4.56 -12.02 -14.95
C LYS A 67 5.02 -11.16 -13.76
N LYS A 68 5.82 -11.87 -12.94
CA LYS A 68 6.96 -11.41 -12.13
C LYS A 68 7.62 -10.14 -12.70
N ILE A 69 7.77 -9.12 -11.85
CA ILE A 69 8.92 -8.22 -11.90
C ILE A 69 9.78 -8.56 -10.68
N GLU A 70 10.80 -9.38 -10.90
CA GLU A 70 11.89 -9.54 -9.93
C GLU A 70 12.59 -8.19 -9.79
N VAL A 71 12.41 -7.53 -8.64
CA VAL A 71 13.29 -6.43 -8.24
C VAL A 71 14.68 -7.02 -8.04
N LYS A 72 15.53 -6.95 -9.09
CA LYS A 72 16.96 -7.25 -8.99
C LYS A 72 17.54 -6.36 -7.89
N LYS A 73 17.90 -6.95 -6.75
CA LYS A 73 18.73 -6.29 -5.72
C LYS A 73 20.03 -5.85 -6.38
N VAL A 74 20.18 -4.55 -6.65
CA VAL A 74 21.46 -3.95 -7.04
C VAL A 74 22.42 -4.14 -5.86
N LYS A 75 23.38 -5.05 -6.00
CA LYS A 75 24.49 -5.24 -5.05
C LYS A 75 25.27 -3.93 -4.95
N LYS A 76 25.18 -3.20 -3.82
CA LYS A 76 26.13 -2.14 -3.50
C LYS A 76 27.48 -2.81 -3.18
N LYS A 77 28.49 -2.61 -4.04
CA LYS A 77 29.90 -2.97 -3.79
C LYS A 77 30.48 -2.06 -2.69
N PRO A 78 31.13 -2.58 -1.63
CA PRO A 78 32.20 -1.86 -0.96
C PRO A 78 33.49 -1.95 -1.79
N LYS A 79 34.25 -0.86 -1.77
CA LYS A 79 35.42 -0.54 -2.61
C LYS A 79 36.68 -1.29 -2.15
N LYS A 80 37.52 -1.65 -3.14
CA LYS A 80 38.93 -2.11 -3.13
C LYS A 80 39.40 -2.94 -1.94
#